data_AF-A0A432MFC7-F1
#
_entry.id   AF-A0A432MFC7-F1
#
_cell.length_a   1.000
_cell.length_b   1.000
_cell.length_c   1.000
_cell.angle_alpha   90.00
_cell.angle_beta   90.00
_cell.angle_gamma   90.00
#
_symmetry.space_group_name_H-M   'P 1'
#
loop_
_entity.id
_entity.type
_entity.pdbx_description
1 polymer ?
#
loop_
_entity_poly.entity_id
_entity_poly.type
_entity_poly.pdbx_seq_one_letter_code
_entity_poly.pdbx_strand_id
1 'polypeptide(L)'
;MSPGSWPEDRTDLGRSAPADVVKAVDVSFRGRWEREGILPAPRADDLAIMRRLSLALTGSIPSLEEIRAFEARPPDRRVAEWVDLLLEDRRSADYLAERFTRAFVGTEAGPFIVFRRRRFRSWLSDQILENRPFDGIVRDLIASDGLWTDRPATNFLTATYDPEREIPDPDRLASRSARAFLGLTGSLESEFPDQPSGHEVDHRQLDERLAAGRRPLVVLAQPAAP
;
A
#
# COMPACT_ATOMS: atom_id res chain seq x y z
N MET A 1 -5.11 -4.64 30.01
CA MET A 1 -4.96 -3.30 29.40
C MET A 1 -5.87 -3.22 28.19
N SER A 2 -6.94 -2.43 28.26
CA SER A 2 -7.83 -2.21 27.13
C SER A 2 -7.06 -1.54 25.98
N PRO A 3 -7.22 -1.99 24.72
CA PRO A 3 -6.64 -1.29 23.57
C PRO A 3 -7.18 0.14 23.56
N GLY A 4 -6.29 1.13 23.53
CA GLY A 4 -6.68 2.54 23.48
C GLY A 4 -7.68 2.75 22.34
N SER A 5 -8.87 3.24 22.69
CA SER A 5 -9.89 3.64 21.73
C SER A 5 -9.36 4.81 20.92
N TRP A 6 -8.87 4.53 19.73
CA TRP A 6 -8.61 5.54 18.72
C TRP A 6 -9.91 6.27 18.42
N PRO A 7 -9.90 7.60 18.18
CA PRO A 7 -11.11 8.33 17.84
C PRO A 7 -11.77 7.66 16.63
N GLU A 8 -12.97 7.11 16.83
CA GLU A 8 -13.78 6.47 15.79
C GLU A 8 -14.30 7.48 14.76
N ASP A 9 -14.13 8.78 15.04
CA ASP A 9 -14.46 9.89 14.16
C ASP A 9 -13.19 10.51 13.55
N ARG A 10 -12.71 9.93 12.46
CA ARG A 10 -11.80 10.60 11.50
C ARG A 10 -12.39 10.63 10.09
N THR A 11 -13.71 10.70 10.02
CA THR A 11 -14.44 10.80 8.75
C THR A 11 -14.22 12.15 8.05
N ASP A 12 -13.46 13.06 8.69
CA ASP A 12 -13.31 14.48 8.39
C ASP A 12 -11.88 14.89 7.98
N LEU A 13 -10.98 13.96 7.62
CA LEU A 13 -9.82 14.32 6.78
C LEU A 13 -10.38 14.89 5.47
N GLY A 14 -10.63 16.20 5.46
CA GLY A 14 -11.53 16.92 4.56
C GLY A 14 -11.72 16.19 3.25
N ARG A 15 -12.84 15.47 3.11
CA ARG A 15 -13.17 14.76 1.88
C ARG A 15 -13.49 15.83 0.84
N SER A 16 -12.44 16.41 0.26
CA SER A 16 -12.53 17.30 -0.89
C SER A 16 -13.36 16.59 -1.94
N ALA A 17 -14.30 17.30 -2.55
CA ALA A 17 -15.07 16.71 -3.64
C ALA A 17 -14.08 16.18 -4.69
N PRO A 18 -14.31 15.01 -5.31
CA PRO A 18 -13.40 14.46 -6.31
C PRO A 18 -13.02 15.48 -7.39
N ALA A 19 -13.95 16.36 -7.76
CA ALA A 19 -13.72 17.47 -8.68
C ALA A 19 -12.66 18.47 -8.20
N ASP A 20 -12.62 18.80 -6.91
CA ASP A 20 -11.62 19.71 -6.33
C ASP A 20 -10.23 19.08 -6.34
N VAL A 21 -10.16 17.78 -6.04
CA VAL A 21 -8.89 17.02 -6.11
C VAL A 21 -8.38 16.98 -7.54
N VAL A 22 -9.23 16.63 -8.51
CA VAL A 22 -8.86 16.63 -9.94
C VAL A 22 -8.35 18.02 -10.36
N LYS A 23 -9.07 19.08 -9.98
CA LYS A 23 -8.66 20.45 -10.29
C LYS A 23 -7.30 20.81 -9.68
N ALA A 24 -7.03 20.42 -8.45
CA ALA A 24 -5.76 20.67 -7.78
C ALA A 24 -4.59 19.93 -8.49
N VAL A 25 -4.82 18.67 -8.86
CA VAL A 25 -3.86 17.86 -9.63
C VAL A 25 -3.57 18.49 -10.98
N ASP A 26 -4.60 18.90 -11.72
CA ASP A 26 -4.47 19.57 -13.02
C ASP A 26 -3.67 20.88 -12.91
N VAL A 27 -3.91 21.68 -11.86
CA VAL A 27 -3.13 22.90 -11.59
C VAL A 27 -1.66 22.57 -11.36
N SER A 28 -1.36 21.52 -10.59
CA SER A 28 0.01 21.09 -10.33
C SER A 28 0.73 20.67 -11.62
N PHE A 29 0.06 19.91 -12.50
CA PHE A 29 0.63 19.52 -13.79
C PHE A 29 0.89 20.72 -14.71
N ARG A 30 -0.08 21.64 -14.81
CA ARG A 30 0.09 22.87 -15.62
C ARG A 30 1.28 23.70 -15.14
N GLY A 31 1.39 23.94 -13.84
CA GLY A 31 2.52 24.70 -13.29
C GLY A 31 3.87 24.00 -13.46
N ARG A 32 3.90 22.67 -13.57
CA ARG A 32 5.11 21.93 -13.95
C ARG A 32 5.43 22.11 -15.43
N TRP A 33 4.46 21.95 -16.32
CA TRP A 33 4.67 22.08 -17.76
C TRP A 33 5.14 23.47 -18.16
N GLU A 34 4.57 24.52 -17.56
CA GLU A 34 4.99 25.91 -17.79
C GLU A 34 6.46 26.15 -17.43
N ARG A 35 6.90 25.64 -16.26
CA ARG A 35 8.30 25.76 -15.83
C ARG A 35 9.26 24.99 -16.72
N GLU A 36 8.83 23.85 -17.25
CA GLU A 36 9.65 22.99 -18.12
C GLU A 36 9.52 23.35 -19.61
N GLY A 37 8.70 24.35 -19.98
CA GLY A 37 8.45 24.73 -21.37
C GLY A 37 7.75 23.65 -22.19
N ILE A 38 6.99 22.76 -21.54
CA ILE A 38 6.30 21.63 -22.17
C ILE A 38 4.96 22.09 -22.72
N LEU A 39 4.74 21.89 -24.02
CA LEU A 39 3.42 22.08 -24.64
C LEU A 39 2.56 20.83 -24.40
N PRO A 40 1.38 20.95 -23.75
CA PRO A 40 0.49 19.81 -23.55
C PRO A 40 -0.04 19.26 -24.88
N ALA A 41 -0.18 17.94 -24.96
CA ALA A 41 -0.82 17.30 -26.10
C ALA A 41 -2.31 17.65 -26.18
N PRO A 42 -2.91 17.72 -27.40
CA PRO A 42 -4.34 17.89 -27.54
C PRO A 42 -5.10 16.73 -26.90
N ARG A 43 -6.36 16.99 -26.50
CA ARG A 43 -7.23 15.96 -25.95
C ARG A 43 -7.39 14.82 -26.96
N ALA A 44 -7.24 13.59 -26.49
CA ALA A 44 -7.50 12.41 -27.29
C ALA A 44 -8.99 12.29 -27.64
N ASP A 45 -9.29 11.61 -28.74
CA ASP A 45 -10.65 11.23 -29.11
C ASP A 45 -11.27 10.27 -28.08
N ASP A 46 -12.60 10.30 -27.98
CA ASP A 46 -13.32 9.53 -26.95
C ASP A 46 -13.06 8.02 -27.05
N LEU A 47 -12.90 7.47 -28.26
CA LEU A 47 -12.59 6.05 -28.45
C LEU A 47 -11.17 5.70 -27.99
N ALA A 48 -10.19 6.57 -28.22
CA ALA A 48 -8.86 6.36 -27.64
C ALA A 48 -8.87 6.48 -26.11
N ILE A 49 -9.66 7.42 -25.56
CA ILE A 49 -9.85 7.53 -24.11
C ILE A 49 -10.48 6.24 -23.57
N MET A 50 -11.56 5.75 -24.18
CA MET A 50 -12.22 4.48 -23.82
C MET A 50 -11.23 3.32 -23.79
N ARG A 51 -10.45 3.14 -24.86
CA ARG A 51 -9.46 2.07 -24.96
C ARG A 51 -8.39 2.17 -23.87
N ARG A 52 -7.90 3.39 -23.59
CA ARG A 52 -6.89 3.64 -22.54
C ARG A 52 -7.45 3.32 -21.17
N LEU A 53 -8.69 3.72 -20.89
CA LEU A 53 -9.37 3.42 -19.63
C LEU A 53 -9.57 1.91 -19.44
N SER A 54 -10.04 1.18 -20.46
CA SER A 54 -10.19 -0.27 -20.37
C SER A 54 -8.84 -0.96 -20.10
N LEU A 55 -7.78 -0.59 -20.85
CA LEU A 55 -6.46 -1.16 -20.60
C LEU A 55 -5.91 -0.81 -19.21
N ALA A 56 -6.19 0.39 -18.71
CA ALA A 56 -5.69 0.84 -17.41
C ALA A 56 -6.47 0.23 -16.23
N LEU A 57 -7.77 0.01 -16.38
CA LEU A 57 -8.65 -0.41 -15.29
C LEU A 57 -8.96 -1.91 -15.31
N THR A 58 -9.16 -2.53 -16.48
CA THR A 58 -9.47 -3.96 -16.60
C THR A 58 -8.31 -4.79 -17.16
N GLY A 59 -7.29 -4.13 -17.72
CA GLY A 59 -6.17 -4.82 -18.36
C GLY A 59 -6.50 -5.44 -19.72
N SER A 60 -7.67 -5.17 -20.27
CA SER A 60 -8.14 -5.71 -21.55
C SER A 60 -8.62 -4.61 -22.48
N ILE A 61 -8.62 -4.89 -23.79
CA ILE A 61 -9.29 -4.01 -24.75
C ILE A 61 -10.81 -4.17 -24.65
N PRO A 62 -11.60 -3.13 -24.96
CA PRO A 62 -13.05 -3.25 -25.00
C PRO A 62 -13.50 -4.14 -26.17
N SER A 63 -14.58 -4.86 -25.96
CA SER A 63 -15.30 -5.64 -26.97
C SER A 63 -16.09 -4.73 -27.91
N LEU A 64 -16.54 -5.29 -29.04
CA LEU A 64 -17.38 -4.58 -30.00
C LEU A 64 -18.71 -4.12 -29.38
N GLU A 65 -19.29 -4.91 -28.47
CA GLU A 65 -20.51 -4.57 -27.77
C GLU A 65 -20.30 -3.36 -26.84
N GLU A 66 -19.21 -3.37 -26.07
CA GLU A 66 -18.85 -2.25 -25.20
C GLU A 66 -18.60 -0.97 -25.99
N ILE A 67 -17.94 -1.05 -27.16
CA ILE A 67 -17.72 0.10 -28.04
C ILE A 67 -19.05 0.69 -28.51
N ARG A 68 -19.97 -0.14 -28.98
CA ARG A 68 -21.30 0.32 -29.42
C ARG A 68 -22.10 0.94 -28.28
N ALA A 69 -22.06 0.32 -27.09
CA ALA A 69 -22.71 0.87 -25.92
C ALA A 69 -22.10 2.22 -25.54
N PHE A 70 -20.77 2.36 -25.61
CA PHE A 70 -20.06 3.61 -25.37
C PHE A 70 -20.47 4.71 -26.36
N GLU A 71 -20.49 4.40 -27.66
CA GLU A 71 -20.89 5.35 -28.71
C GLU A 71 -22.36 5.78 -28.61
N ALA A 72 -23.25 4.92 -28.09
CA ALA A 72 -24.65 5.26 -27.87
C ALA A 72 -24.87 6.32 -26.77
N ARG A 73 -23.87 6.60 -25.94
CA ARG A 73 -23.97 7.58 -24.84
C ARG A 73 -23.79 9.03 -25.33
N PRO A 74 -24.41 10.01 -24.65
CA PRO A 74 -24.21 11.44 -24.94
C PRO A 74 -22.72 11.84 -24.85
N PRO A 75 -22.17 12.58 -25.83
CA PRO A 75 -20.73 12.89 -25.87
C PRO A 75 -20.18 13.57 -24.62
N ASP A 76 -20.99 14.40 -23.95
CA ASP A 76 -20.62 15.15 -22.75
C ASP A 76 -20.52 14.27 -21.49
N ARG A 77 -21.19 13.11 -21.47
CA ARG A 77 -21.24 12.20 -20.31
C ARG A 77 -20.57 10.86 -20.56
N ARG A 78 -20.33 10.52 -21.83
CA ARG A 78 -19.86 9.21 -22.30
C ARG A 78 -18.62 8.72 -21.56
N VAL A 79 -17.60 9.56 -21.37
CA VAL A 79 -16.36 9.16 -20.67
C VAL A 79 -16.60 8.95 -19.18
N ALA A 80 -17.35 9.83 -18.54
CA ALA A 80 -17.64 9.73 -17.11
C ALA A 80 -18.43 8.45 -16.80
N GLU A 81 -19.52 8.20 -17.53
CA GLU A 81 -20.33 6.99 -17.37
C GLU A 81 -19.54 5.71 -17.68
N TRP A 82 -18.61 5.76 -18.63
CA TRP A 82 -17.73 4.62 -18.92
C TRP A 82 -16.77 4.32 -17.77
N VAL A 83 -16.21 5.36 -17.14
CA VAL A 83 -15.37 5.19 -15.95
C VAL A 83 -16.17 4.53 -14.83
N ASP A 84 -17.39 5.01 -14.56
CA ASP A 84 -18.25 4.46 -13.51
C ASP A 84 -18.53 2.97 -13.76
N LEU A 85 -18.89 2.60 -15.00
CA LEU A 85 -19.13 1.21 -15.38
C LEU A 85 -17.90 0.32 -15.21
N LEU A 86 -16.72 0.82 -15.57
CA LEU A 86 -15.49 0.08 -15.37
C LEU A 86 -15.20 -0.10 -13.88
N LEU A 87 -15.40 0.91 -13.04
CA LEU A 87 -15.13 0.82 -11.60
C LEU A 87 -16.08 -0.14 -10.88
N GLU A 88 -17.31 -0.30 -11.36
CA GLU A 88 -18.29 -1.26 -10.86
C GLU A 88 -18.05 -2.70 -11.37
N ASP A 89 -17.22 -2.87 -12.41
CA ASP A 89 -16.93 -4.18 -13.00
C ASP A 89 -15.92 -4.99 -12.16
N ARG A 90 -16.26 -6.24 -11.86
CA ARG A 90 -15.38 -7.21 -11.20
C ARG A 90 -14.02 -7.35 -11.89
N ARG A 91 -13.96 -7.25 -13.23
CA ARG A 91 -12.71 -7.27 -14.00
C ARG A 91 -11.75 -6.19 -13.55
N SER A 92 -12.26 -5.01 -13.21
CA SER A 92 -11.42 -3.91 -12.71
C SER A 92 -10.90 -4.22 -11.31
N ALA A 93 -11.75 -4.69 -10.41
CA ALA A 93 -11.35 -5.07 -9.06
C ALA A 93 -10.27 -6.19 -9.09
N ASP A 94 -10.46 -7.23 -9.90
CA ASP A 94 -9.50 -8.32 -10.05
C ASP A 94 -8.16 -7.85 -10.64
N TYR A 95 -8.21 -6.97 -11.64
CA TYR A 95 -7.01 -6.41 -12.28
C TYR A 95 -6.22 -5.52 -11.33
N LEU A 96 -6.90 -4.59 -10.64
CA LEU A 96 -6.29 -3.72 -9.64
C LEU A 96 -5.72 -4.53 -8.47
N ALA A 97 -6.44 -5.55 -8.00
CA ALA A 97 -5.96 -6.44 -6.93
C ALA A 97 -4.69 -7.18 -7.32
N GLU A 98 -4.55 -7.65 -8.56
CA GLU A 98 -3.30 -8.27 -9.02
C GLU A 98 -2.15 -7.26 -8.99
N ARG A 99 -2.37 -6.03 -9.44
CA ARG A 99 -1.35 -4.96 -9.44
C ARG A 99 -0.95 -4.56 -8.02
N PHE A 100 -1.92 -4.33 -7.15
CA PHE A 100 -1.64 -3.99 -5.74
C PHE A 100 -1.03 -5.15 -4.99
N THR A 101 -1.41 -6.40 -5.27
CA THR A 101 -0.71 -7.56 -4.71
C THR A 101 0.78 -7.52 -5.07
N ARG A 102 1.12 -7.25 -6.33
CA ARG A 102 2.54 -7.11 -6.71
C ARG A 102 3.23 -5.95 -6.01
N ALA A 103 2.54 -4.82 -5.85
CA ALA A 103 3.08 -3.64 -5.17
C ALA A 103 3.31 -3.89 -3.67
N PHE A 104 2.39 -4.58 -2.99
CA PHE A 104 2.42 -4.76 -1.54
C PHE A 104 3.36 -5.88 -1.11
N VAL A 105 3.28 -7.04 -1.76
CA VAL A 105 3.98 -8.25 -1.32
C VAL A 105 5.08 -8.70 -2.29
N GLY A 106 5.21 -8.04 -3.44
CA GLY A 106 6.22 -8.35 -4.45
C GLY A 106 5.76 -9.42 -5.44
N THR A 107 6.65 -9.77 -6.37
CA THR A 107 6.45 -10.84 -7.36
C THR A 107 7.10 -12.16 -6.95
N GLU A 108 7.94 -12.13 -5.92
CA GLU A 108 8.59 -13.32 -5.40
C GLU A 108 7.54 -14.26 -4.79
N ALA A 109 7.67 -15.54 -5.12
CA ALA A 109 6.98 -16.58 -4.37
C ALA A 109 7.70 -16.68 -3.02
N GLY A 110 7.27 -15.89 -2.03
CA GLY A 110 7.69 -16.09 -0.63
C GLY A 110 7.46 -17.55 -0.18
N PRO A 111 7.81 -17.91 1.07
CA PRO A 111 7.72 -19.29 1.54
C PRO A 111 6.33 -19.90 1.23
N PHE A 112 6.31 -20.91 0.35
CA PHE A 112 5.09 -21.48 -0.26
C PHE A 112 4.10 -22.06 0.79
N ILE A 113 4.62 -22.38 1.98
CA ILE A 113 3.88 -22.96 3.10
C ILE A 113 3.07 -21.90 3.87
N VAL A 114 3.51 -20.63 3.87
CA VAL A 114 2.96 -19.58 4.74
C VAL A 114 2.21 -18.50 3.94
N PHE A 115 2.61 -18.21 2.70
CA PHE A 115 2.02 -17.13 1.92
C PHE A 115 1.04 -17.62 0.86
N ARG A 116 -0.27 -17.37 1.07
CA ARG A 116 -1.32 -17.72 0.10
C ARG A 116 -1.68 -16.54 -0.80
N ARG A 117 -0.79 -16.21 -1.75
CA ARG A 117 -0.96 -15.10 -2.71
C ARG A 117 -2.34 -15.04 -3.35
N ARG A 118 -2.91 -16.18 -3.74
CA ARG A 118 -4.24 -16.26 -4.37
C ARG A 118 -5.36 -15.80 -3.42
N ARG A 119 -5.28 -16.17 -2.14
CA ARG A 119 -6.28 -15.79 -1.12
C ARG A 119 -6.18 -14.31 -0.79
N PHE A 120 -4.96 -13.79 -0.67
CA PHE A 120 -4.71 -12.35 -0.50
C PHE A 120 -5.27 -11.54 -1.66
N ARG A 121 -4.95 -11.92 -2.90
CA ARG A 121 -5.45 -11.26 -4.11
C ARG A 121 -6.97 -11.30 -4.21
N SER A 122 -7.59 -12.45 -3.91
CA SER A 122 -9.05 -12.60 -3.92
C SER A 122 -9.70 -11.64 -2.93
N TRP A 123 -9.21 -11.64 -1.68
CA TRP A 123 -9.68 -10.73 -0.64
C TRP A 123 -9.52 -9.28 -1.08
N LEU A 124 -8.36 -8.89 -1.59
CA LEU A 124 -8.11 -7.52 -2.04
C LEU A 124 -9.03 -7.10 -3.19
N SER A 125 -9.34 -8.02 -4.11
CA SER A 125 -10.34 -7.79 -5.16
C SER A 125 -11.72 -7.54 -4.57
N ASP A 126 -12.15 -8.34 -3.59
CA ASP A 126 -13.44 -8.13 -2.92
C ASP A 126 -13.47 -6.76 -2.21
N GLN A 127 -12.39 -6.37 -1.53
CA GLN A 127 -12.32 -5.05 -0.86
C GLN A 127 -12.37 -3.88 -1.85
N ILE A 128 -11.76 -4.01 -3.03
CA ILE A 128 -11.80 -2.98 -4.07
C ILE A 128 -13.20 -2.90 -4.68
N LEU A 129 -13.83 -4.04 -4.96
CA LEU A 129 -15.18 -4.10 -5.52
C LEU A 129 -16.23 -3.49 -4.58
N GLU A 130 -16.08 -3.73 -3.28
CA GLU A 130 -16.94 -3.14 -2.23
C GLU A 130 -16.68 -1.64 -2.02
N ASN A 131 -15.74 -1.05 -2.76
CA ASN A 131 -15.30 0.34 -2.62
C ASN A 131 -14.93 0.68 -1.16
N ARG A 132 -14.26 -0.26 -0.48
CA ARG A 132 -13.85 -0.07 0.90
C ARG A 132 -12.83 1.07 0.98
N PRO A 133 -12.95 1.99 1.97
CA PRO A 133 -11.96 3.03 2.19
C PRO A 133 -10.55 2.47 2.31
N PHE A 134 -9.60 3.08 1.60
CA PHE A 134 -8.22 2.59 1.50
C PHE A 134 -7.52 2.56 2.87
N ASP A 135 -7.79 3.52 3.74
CA ASP A 135 -7.28 3.55 5.12
C ASP A 135 -7.72 2.32 5.93
N GLY A 136 -8.95 1.86 5.72
CA GLY A 136 -9.46 0.61 6.29
C GLY A 136 -8.70 -0.62 5.76
N ILE A 137 -8.43 -0.66 4.46
CA ILE A 137 -7.63 -1.73 3.85
C ILE A 137 -6.21 -1.74 4.45
N VAL A 138 -5.54 -0.58 4.48
CA VAL A 138 -4.17 -0.44 5.01
C VAL A 138 -4.11 -0.82 6.49
N ARG A 139 -5.12 -0.43 7.28
CA ARG A 139 -5.22 -0.82 8.69
C ARG A 139 -5.24 -2.33 8.83
N ASP A 140 -6.05 -3.05 8.04
CA ASP A 140 -6.08 -4.50 8.08
C ASP A 140 -4.75 -5.12 7.65
N LEU A 141 -4.03 -4.51 6.69
CA LEU A 141 -2.73 -5.02 6.24
C LEU A 141 -1.65 -4.93 7.33
N ILE A 142 -1.62 -3.82 8.08
CA ILE A 142 -0.54 -3.54 9.06
C ILE A 142 -0.91 -4.03 10.47
N ALA A 143 -2.18 -3.90 10.87
CA ALA A 143 -2.64 -4.17 12.22
C ALA A 143 -3.35 -5.52 12.39
N SER A 144 -3.37 -6.38 11.36
CA SER A 144 -3.96 -7.72 11.51
C SER A 144 -3.16 -8.55 12.52
N ASP A 145 -3.83 -8.96 13.58
CA ASP A 145 -3.43 -10.06 14.44
C ASP A 145 -3.96 -11.40 13.88
N GLY A 146 -3.40 -12.54 14.30
CA GLY A 146 -3.90 -13.88 13.99
C GLY A 146 -3.16 -14.66 12.90
N LEU A 147 -3.68 -15.85 12.56
CA LEU A 147 -3.08 -16.78 11.59
C LEU A 147 -3.43 -16.40 10.14
N TRP A 148 -2.45 -16.48 9.25
CA TRP A 148 -2.58 -16.21 7.80
C TRP A 148 -3.57 -17.14 7.07
N THR A 149 -3.96 -18.25 7.70
CA THR A 149 -4.96 -19.19 7.20
C THR A 149 -6.37 -18.63 7.30
N ASP A 150 -6.65 -17.82 8.32
CA ASP A 150 -7.99 -17.31 8.63
C ASP A 150 -8.19 -15.89 8.09
N ARG A 151 -7.18 -15.03 8.24
CA ARG A 151 -7.21 -13.64 7.77
C ARG A 151 -6.29 -13.43 6.57
N PRO A 152 -6.85 -13.19 5.37
CA PRO A 152 -6.03 -12.97 4.17
C PRO A 152 -5.09 -11.77 4.31
N ALA A 153 -5.50 -10.69 4.97
CA ALA A 153 -4.71 -9.46 5.15
C ALA A 153 -3.36 -9.70 5.86
N THR A 154 -3.30 -10.67 6.78
CA THR A 154 -2.07 -11.07 7.49
C THR A 154 -0.97 -11.56 6.54
N ASN A 155 -1.32 -11.93 5.30
CA ASN A 155 -0.31 -12.29 4.29
C ASN A 155 0.66 -11.14 3.96
N PHE A 156 0.31 -9.88 4.26
CA PHE A 156 1.24 -8.76 4.17
C PHE A 156 2.39 -8.87 5.18
N LEU A 157 2.08 -9.28 6.42
CA LEU A 157 3.06 -9.51 7.48
C LEU A 157 3.84 -10.81 7.26
N THR A 158 3.19 -11.89 6.84
CA THR A 158 3.89 -13.17 6.63
C THR A 158 4.84 -13.15 5.43
N ALA A 159 4.68 -12.21 4.50
CA ALA A 159 5.62 -11.99 3.40
C ALA A 159 7.00 -11.46 3.87
N THR A 160 7.15 -11.07 5.14
CA THR A 160 8.44 -10.69 5.76
C THR A 160 8.94 -11.71 6.78
N TYR A 161 8.29 -12.89 6.88
CA TYR A 161 8.65 -13.90 7.86
C TYR A 161 10.08 -14.42 7.66
N ASP A 162 10.87 -14.38 8.74
CA ASP A 162 12.20 -14.95 8.81
C ASP A 162 12.11 -16.36 9.45
N PRO A 163 12.43 -17.43 8.70
CA PRO A 163 12.36 -18.79 9.24
C PRO A 163 13.38 -19.06 10.34
N GLU A 164 14.48 -18.31 10.43
CA GLU A 164 15.52 -18.50 11.46
C GLU A 164 15.12 -17.88 12.80
N ARG A 165 14.41 -16.75 12.75
CA ARG A 165 13.97 -16.00 13.95
C ARG A 165 12.55 -16.34 14.38
N GLU A 166 11.83 -17.12 13.58
CA GLU A 166 10.41 -17.48 13.75
C GLU A 166 9.47 -16.28 13.93
N ILE A 167 9.88 -15.09 13.46
CA ILE A 167 9.12 -13.85 13.54
C ILE A 167 9.20 -13.08 12.21
N PRO A 168 8.23 -12.20 11.90
CA PRO A 168 8.38 -11.21 10.83
C PRO A 168 9.61 -10.33 11.07
N ASP A 169 10.46 -10.21 10.06
CA ASP A 169 11.62 -9.32 10.08
C ASP A 169 11.13 -7.85 10.14
N PRO A 170 11.46 -7.11 11.22
CA PRO A 170 10.97 -5.74 11.42
C PRO A 170 11.51 -4.76 10.37
N ASP A 171 12.74 -4.94 9.91
CA ASP A 171 13.38 -4.04 8.94
C ASP A 171 12.78 -4.24 7.54
N ARG A 172 12.56 -5.50 7.16
CA ARG A 172 11.84 -5.84 5.92
C ARG A 172 10.41 -5.34 5.95
N LEU A 173 9.73 -5.42 7.10
CA LEU A 173 8.37 -4.93 7.25
C LEU A 173 8.29 -3.40 7.17
N ALA A 174 9.20 -2.69 7.84
CA ALA A 174 9.29 -1.24 7.76
C ALA A 174 9.57 -0.77 6.32
N SER A 175 10.58 -1.37 5.66
CA SER A 175 10.95 -1.09 4.27
C SER A 175 9.80 -1.36 3.30
N ARG A 176 9.11 -2.51 3.45
CA ARG A 176 7.94 -2.86 2.63
C ARG A 176 6.78 -1.88 2.85
N SER A 177 6.49 -1.50 4.09
CA SER A 177 5.43 -0.55 4.42
C SER A 177 5.71 0.84 3.83
N ALA A 178 6.96 1.32 3.95
CA ALA A 178 7.39 2.58 3.36
C ALA A 178 7.23 2.58 1.83
N ARG A 179 7.61 1.48 1.17
CA ARG A 179 7.47 1.35 -0.28
C ARG A 179 6.00 1.23 -0.71
N ALA A 180 5.23 0.40 -0.03
CA ALA A 180 3.85 0.08 -0.37
C ALA A 180 2.89 1.27 -0.18
N PHE A 181 3.08 2.05 0.88
CA PHE A 181 2.10 3.07 1.28
C PHE A 181 2.63 4.50 1.18
N LEU A 182 3.94 4.73 1.27
CA LEU A 182 4.54 6.08 1.23
C LEU A 182 5.21 6.37 -0.11
N GLY A 183 5.32 5.38 -1.00
CA GLY A 183 6.01 5.55 -2.29
C GLY A 183 7.51 5.84 -2.16
N LEU A 184 8.10 5.56 -0.99
CA LEU A 184 9.52 5.77 -0.73
C LEU A 184 10.31 4.62 -1.38
N THR A 185 11.00 4.92 -2.47
CA THR A 185 12.00 4.03 -3.06
C THR A 185 13.38 4.42 -2.54
N GLY A 186 13.88 3.69 -1.55
CA GLY A 186 15.22 3.83 -1.00
C GLY A 186 15.52 2.70 0.00
N SER A 187 16.76 2.23 0.05
CA SER A 187 17.20 1.27 1.06
C SER A 187 17.17 1.94 2.43
N LEU A 188 16.11 1.69 3.22
CA LEU A 188 16.11 2.00 4.65
C LEU A 188 17.08 1.09 5.44
N GLU A 189 17.79 0.19 4.76
CA GLU A 189 18.79 -0.73 5.33
C GLU A 189 20.03 -0.02 5.91
N SER A 190 20.26 1.28 5.65
CA SER A 190 21.47 1.97 6.14
C SER A 190 21.28 2.81 7.41
N GLU A 191 20.08 2.88 7.99
CA GLU A 191 19.85 3.71 9.20
C GLU A 191 19.86 2.90 10.51
N PHE A 192 19.85 1.57 10.44
CA PHE A 192 20.00 0.69 11.61
C PHE A 192 21.22 -0.20 11.41
N PRO A 193 22.43 0.21 11.84
CA PRO A 193 23.59 -0.67 11.78
C PRO A 193 23.31 -1.93 12.60
N ASP A 194 23.58 -3.09 11.99
CA ASP A 194 23.55 -4.42 12.61
C ASP A 194 24.10 -4.33 14.05
N GLN A 195 23.22 -4.52 15.03
CA GLN A 195 23.69 -4.92 16.35
C GLN A 195 24.12 -6.39 16.22
N PRO A 196 25.40 -6.72 16.47
CA PRO A 196 25.86 -8.09 16.36
C PRO A 196 25.10 -8.96 17.37
N SER A 197 24.35 -9.93 16.85
CA SER A 197 23.76 -11.02 17.61
C SER A 197 24.89 -11.91 18.13
N GLY A 198 25.33 -11.65 19.35
CA GLY A 198 26.37 -12.42 20.03
C GLY A 198 26.53 -11.93 21.46
N HIS A 199 25.63 -12.32 22.36
CA HIS A 199 25.87 -12.19 23.79
C HIS A 199 26.89 -13.25 24.23
N GLU A 200 28.17 -12.96 24.03
CA GLU A 200 29.22 -13.43 24.93
C GLU A 200 29.72 -12.21 25.71
N VAL A 201 29.23 -12.09 26.94
CA VAL A 201 29.64 -11.02 27.85
C VAL A 201 31.05 -11.35 28.32
N ASP A 202 32.07 -10.74 27.70
CA ASP A 202 33.42 -10.72 28.26
C ASP A 202 33.41 -9.84 29.52
N HIS A 203 33.37 -10.51 30.67
CA HIS A 203 33.35 -9.90 31.99
C HIS A 203 34.59 -9.05 32.30
N ARG A 204 35.66 -9.07 31.49
CA ARG A 204 36.83 -8.18 31.69
C ARG A 204 36.65 -6.77 31.16
N GLN A 205 35.78 -6.55 30.16
CA GLN A 205 35.58 -5.21 29.57
C GLN A 205 34.60 -4.33 30.36
N LEU A 206 33.81 -4.92 31.26
CA LEU A 206 32.86 -4.17 32.10
C LEU A 206 33.56 -3.40 33.23
N ASP A 207 34.67 -3.92 33.75
CA ASP A 207 35.42 -3.32 34.87
C ASP A 207 36.19 -2.05 34.45
N GLU A 208 36.70 -1.98 33.21
CA GLU A 208 37.41 -0.78 32.73
C GLU A 208 36.47 0.41 32.46
N ARG A 209 35.20 0.16 32.13
CA ARG A 209 34.23 1.22 31.82
C ARG A 209 33.53 1.80 33.06
N LEU A 210 33.58 1.11 34.19
CA LEU A 210 33.08 1.62 35.48
C LEU A 210 34.04 2.60 36.16
N ALA A 211 35.32 2.65 35.76
CA ALA A 211 36.30 3.60 36.30
C ALA A 211 36.18 5.04 35.73
N ALA A 212 35.46 5.24 34.62
CA ALA A 212 35.46 6.50 33.87
C ALA A 212 34.27 7.45 34.15
N GLY A 213 33.46 7.21 35.18
CA GLY A 213 32.54 8.21 35.74
C GLY A 213 31.47 8.82 34.83
N ARG A 214 31.20 8.26 33.65
CA ARG A 214 30.17 8.74 32.73
C ARG A 214 28.95 7.83 32.76
N ARG A 215 27.88 8.29 33.41
CA ARG A 215 26.56 7.67 33.39
C ARG A 215 25.97 7.75 31.97
N PRO A 216 25.65 6.63 31.29
CA PRO A 216 24.76 6.68 30.16
C PRO A 216 23.32 6.90 30.67
N LEU A 217 22.63 7.86 30.06
CA LEU A 217 21.19 8.09 30.22
C LEU A 217 20.46 6.88 29.65
N VAL A 218 20.10 5.94 30.51
CA VAL A 218 19.16 4.88 30.19
C VAL A 218 17.76 5.44 30.42
N VAL A 219 17.07 5.82 29.35
CA VAL A 219 15.62 6.04 29.38
C VAL A 219 14.97 4.65 29.39
N LEU A 220 14.84 4.08 30.59
CA LEU A 220 14.05 2.88 30.85
C LEU A 220 12.57 3.27 30.88
N ALA A 221 11.83 2.94 29.83
CA ALA A 221 10.39 2.75 29.94
C ALA A 221 10.16 1.36 30.57
N GLN A 222 9.79 1.34 31.84
CA GLN A 222 9.41 0.12 32.56
C GLN A 222 8.12 -0.48 31.98
N PRO A 223 8.00 -1.82 31.94
CA PRO A 223 6.71 -2.50 31.80
C PRO A 223 6.00 -2.54 33.16
N ALA A 224 4.73 -2.13 33.20
CA ALA A 224 3.83 -2.42 34.30
C ALA A 224 3.17 -3.78 34.07
N ALA A 225 3.27 -4.66 35.06
CA ALA A 225 2.40 -5.83 35.23
C ALA A 225 2.38 -6.22 36.72
N PRO A 226 1.37 -6.98 37.19
CA PRO A 226 -0.04 -7.04 36.78
C PRO A 226 -0.95 -6.07 37.55
#